data_AF-A0A3D5J647-F1
#
_entry.id   AF-A0A3D5J647-F1
#
_cell.length_a   1.000
_cell.length_b   1.000
_cell.length_c   1.000
_cell.angle_alpha   90.00
_cell.angle_beta   90.00
_cell.angle_gamma   90.00
#
_symmetry.space_group_name_H-M   'P 1'
#
loop_
_entity.id
_entity.type
_entity.pdbx_description
1 polymer ?
#
loop_
_entity_poly.entity_id
_entity_poly.type
_entity_poly.pdbx_seq_one_letter_code
_entity_poly.pdbx_strand_id
1 'polypeptide(L)' 'MIQQVFSPTTAQLKLAQKVLEAAKAAGKQGLGAVAVDGRMIDQATVQLARRVLGSELSIIKRVD' A
#
# COMPACT_ATOMS: atom_id res chain seq x y z
N MET A 1 -19.88 -13.24 -9.48
CA MET A 1 -20.06 -11.88 -8.91
C MET A 1 -19.30 -11.66 -7.57
N ILE A 2 -18.37 -12.54 -7.19
CA ILE A 2 -17.70 -12.50 -5.87
C ILE A 2 -16.41 -11.66 -5.88
N GLN A 3 -15.67 -11.63 -7.01
CA GLN A 3 -14.32 -11.05 -7.11
C GLN A 3 -14.25 -9.57 -6.66
N GLN A 4 -15.24 -8.75 -7.03
CA GLN A 4 -15.23 -7.30 -6.78
C GLN A 4 -15.26 -6.93 -5.29
N VAL A 5 -15.83 -7.77 -4.43
CA VAL A 5 -15.92 -7.52 -2.98
C VAL A 5 -14.56 -7.74 -2.29
N PHE A 6 -13.71 -8.58 -2.87
CA PHE A 6 -12.40 -8.95 -2.32
C PHE A 6 -11.23 -8.27 -3.04
N SER A 7 -11.53 -7.46 -4.06
CA SER A 7 -10.53 -6.66 -4.79
C SER A 7 -10.33 -5.30 -4.11
N PRO A 8 -9.08 -4.81 -4.02
CA PRO A 8 -8.83 -3.44 -3.63
C PRO A 8 -9.54 -2.45 -4.55
N THR A 9 -10.02 -1.35 -3.99
CA THR A 9 -10.50 -0.21 -4.78
C THR A 9 -9.33 0.60 -5.32
N THR A 10 -9.54 1.35 -6.41
CA THR A 10 -8.53 2.28 -6.95
C THR A 10 -8.04 3.29 -5.89
N ALA A 11 -8.92 3.73 -4.98
CA ALA A 11 -8.54 4.63 -3.89
C ALA A 11 -7.56 3.96 -2.91
N GLN A 12 -7.81 2.70 -2.54
CA GLN A 12 -6.90 1.92 -1.69
C GLN A 12 -5.55 1.67 -2.36
N LEU A 13 -5.54 1.38 -3.67
CA LEU A 13 -4.29 1.23 -4.44
C LEU A 13 -3.47 2.53 -4.44
N LYS A 14 -4.12 3.67 -4.72
CA LYS A 14 -3.45 4.99 -4.69
C LYS A 14 -2.88 5.32 -3.31
N LEU A 15 -3.64 5.05 -2.25
CA LEU A 15 -3.18 5.27 -0.89
C LEU A 15 -1.98 4.36 -0.55
N ALA A 16 -2.06 3.08 -0.90
CA ALA A 16 -0.98 2.14 -0.69
C ALA A 16 0.30 2.57 -1.40
N GLN A 17 0.21 3.04 -2.66
CA GLN A 17 1.34 3.58 -3.39
C GLN A 17 1.96 4.79 -2.67
N LYS A 18 1.14 5.75 -2.24
CA LYS A 18 1.60 6.95 -1.51
C LYS A 18 2.34 6.60 -0.21
N VAL A 19 1.82 5.61 0.54
CA VAL A 19 2.45 5.11 1.77
C VAL A 19 3.84 4.52 1.48
N LEU A 20 3.98 3.71 0.43
CA LEU A 20 5.27 3.10 0.09
C LEU A 20 6.30 4.12 -0.36
N GLU A 21 5.90 5.13 -1.15
CA GLU A 21 6.82 6.20 -1.57
C GLU A 21 7.29 7.05 -0.38
N ALA A 22 6.38 7.41 0.53
CA ALA A 22 6.74 8.13 1.74
C ALA A 22 7.68 7.33 2.64
N ALA A 23 7.39 6.04 2.84
CA ALA A 23 8.24 5.16 3.63
C ALA A 23 9.64 4.97 3.01
N LYS A 24 9.72 4.90 1.67
CA LYS A 24 10.99 4.84 0.94
C LYS A 24 11.80 6.12 1.13
N ALA A 25 11.16 7.29 1.07
CA ALA A 25 11.81 8.57 1.31
C ALA A 25 12.29 8.71 2.77
N ALA A 26 11.50 8.23 3.73
CA ALA A 26 11.85 8.21 5.15
C ALA A 26 13.02 7.26 5.46
N GLY A 27 13.01 6.07 4.87
CA GLY A 27 14.08 5.09 5.02
C GLY A 27 15.44 5.58 4.53
N LYS A 28 15.47 6.39 3.46
CA LYS A 28 16.70 7.06 3.00
C LYS A 28 17.29 8.05 4.02
N GLN A 29 16.46 8.55 4.94
CA GLN A 29 16.85 9.48 6.01
C GLN A 29 17.09 8.77 7.35
N GLY A 30 17.01 7.43 7.39
CA GLY A 30 17.12 6.65 8.63
C GLY A 30 15.91 6.76 9.56
N LEU A 31 14.78 7.27 9.06
CA LEU A 31 13.57 7.46 9.86
C LEU A 31 12.72 6.17 9.84
N GLY A 32 12.39 5.67 11.03
CA GLY A 32 11.54 4.47 11.20
C GLY A 32 10.04 4.72 11.00
N ALA A 33 9.61 5.98 11.01
CA ALA A 33 8.23 6.43 10.79
C ALA A 33 8.21 7.80 10.09
N VAL A 34 7.12 8.11 9.38
CA VAL A 34 6.95 9.38 8.65
C VAL A 34 5.52 9.88 8.71
N ALA A 35 5.31 11.20 8.77
CA ALA A 35 3.98 11.78 8.66
C ALA A 35 3.57 11.93 7.19
N VAL A 36 2.42 11.36 6.82
CA VAL A 36 1.78 11.53 5.50
C VAL A 36 0.38 12.07 5.72
N ASP A 37 0.08 13.24 5.15
CA ASP A 37 -1.21 13.94 5.32
C ASP A 37 -1.63 14.09 6.80
N GLY A 38 -0.67 14.39 7.68
CA GLY A 38 -0.92 14.54 9.12
C GLY A 38 -1.12 13.22 9.88
N ARG A 39 -0.97 12.05 9.23
CA ARG A 39 -1.04 10.73 9.87
C ARG A 39 0.34 10.10 9.96
N MET A 40 0.64 9.50 11.11
CA MET A 40 1.86 8.72 11.28
C MET A 40 1.77 7.43 10.47
N ILE A 41 2.79 7.20 9.65
CA ILE A 41 3.01 5.96 8.90
C ILE A 41 4.16 5.22 9.57
N ASP A 42 3.86 4.05 10.11
CA ASP A 42 4.81 3.13 10.72
C ASP A 42 5.03 1.88 9.85
N GLN A 43 5.93 1.00 10.29
CA GLN A 43 6.22 -0.23 9.55
C GLN A 43 5.00 -1.12 9.35
N ALA A 44 4.07 -1.18 10.32
CA ALA A 44 2.85 -1.98 10.19
C ALA A 44 1.97 -1.49 9.03
N THR A 45 1.81 -0.17 8.92
CA THR A 45 1.06 0.47 7.84
C THR A 45 1.70 0.22 6.48
N VAL A 46 3.04 0.28 6.41
CA VAL A 46 3.79 0.00 5.18
C VAL A 46 3.63 -1.48 4.77
N GLN A 47 3.61 -2.42 5.72
CA GLN A 47 3.35 -3.83 5.44
C GLN A 47 1.94 -4.05 4.88
N LEU A 48 0.93 -3.35 5.39
CA LEU A 48 -0.43 -3.39 4.86
C LEU A 48 -0.49 -2.88 3.42
N ALA A 49 0.15 -1.74 3.14
CA ALA A 49 0.21 -1.16 1.81
C ALA A 49 0.84 -2.11 0.79
N ARG A 50 1.91 -2.83 1.17
CA ARG A 50 2.52 -3.87 0.33
C ARG A 50 1.53 -4.99 0.00
N ARG A 51 0.75 -5.46 0.99
CA ARG A 51 -0.25 -6.52 0.77
C ARG A 51 -1.37 -6.08 -0.17
N VAL A 52 -1.84 -4.85 -0.04
CA VAL A 52 -2.88 -4.28 -0.92
C VAL A 52 -2.40 -4.28 -2.38
N LEU A 53 -1.21 -3.75 -2.66
CA LEU A 53 -0.66 -3.74 -4.02
C LEU A 53 -0.30 -5.15 -4.52
N GLY A 54 0.18 -6.03 -3.64
CA GLY A 54 0.46 -7.43 -3.98
C GLY A 54 -0.78 -8.24 -4.32
N SER A 55 -1.92 -7.95 -3.67
CA SER A 55 -3.19 -8.61 -3.98
C SER A 55 -3.71 -8.25 -5.38
N GLU A 56 -3.52 -6.99 -5.81
CA GLU A 56 -3.87 -6.54 -7.17
C GLU A 56 -3.10 -7.34 -8.23
N LEU A 57 -1.79 -7.46 -8.07
CA LEU A 57 -0.93 -8.20 -9.00
C LEU A 57 -1.30 -9.70 -9.05
N SER A 58 -1.74 -10.25 -7.92
CA SER A 58 -2.15 -11.65 -7.81
C SER A 58 -3.52 -11.92 -8.44
N ILE A 59 -4.40 -10.92 -8.50
CA ILE A 59 -5.69 -11.01 -9.18
C ILE A 59 -5.45 -11.00 -10.70
N ILE A 60 -4.63 -10.08 -11.21
CA ILE A 60 -4.32 -9.99 -12.64
C ILE A 60 -3.76 -11.33 -13.16
N LYS A 61 -2.75 -11.89 -12.48
CA LYS A 61 -2.14 -13.19 -12.83
C LYS A 61 -3.07 -14.40 -12.78
N ARG A 62 -4.24 -14.29 -12.16
CA ARG A 62 -5.24 -15.39 -12.07
C ARG A 62 -6.26 -15.35 -13.21
N VAL A 63 -6.32 -14.23 -13.95
CA VAL A 63 -7.29 -14.00 -15.03
C VAL A 63 -6.65 -14.21 -16.40
N ASP A 64 -5.32 -14.11 -16.51
CA ASP A 64 -4.51 -14.60 -17.62
C ASP A 64 -4.33 -16.13 -17.58
#